data_AF-F0T854-F1
#
_entry.id   AF-F0T854-F1
#
_cell.length_a   1.000
_cell.length_b   1.000
_cell.length_c   1.000
_cell.angle_alpha   90.00
_cell.angle_beta   90.00
_cell.angle_gamma   90.00
#
_symmetry.space_group_name_H-M   'P 1'
#
loop_
_entity.id
_entity.type
_entity.pdbx_description
1 polymer ?
#
loop_
_entity_poly.entity_id
_entity_poly.type
_entity_poly.pdbx_seq_one_letter_code
_entity_poly.pdbx_strand_id
1 'polypeptide(L)'
;MKKINALGIKYPNSKILVENVLKQNMEDEIIINLKKSAEQGLEELSEKYGYNFVIETNGNELVVRMTQKDIEIEKLDVTGQTCPGPVIIVGDKLASMQVGQRVEIDSNMKETLDDLVISAPEMNGVVVEEGETNGNYYVIIEKVETKTVSQGIKRNKVLVVQSNGIGNAERAYATFIFSKAALSMGKEVTIFLLMDGVSIARKGNAEKVKHPAFERLDKLMKPIIEQGAQIYVCELSAEFRGIKQTDLVDGTKLAGAATYITLLSDPSFAVVNF
;
A
#
# COMPACT_ATOMS: atom_id res chain seq x y z
N MET A 1 -20.31 2.67 9.08
CA MET A 1 -20.38 1.44 8.26
C MET A 1 -21.32 0.43 8.94
N LYS A 2 -22.47 0.16 8.32
CA LYS A 2 -23.48 -0.77 8.83
C LYS A 2 -23.44 -2.09 8.11
N LYS A 3 -23.34 -3.20 8.85
CA LYS A 3 -23.40 -4.55 8.28
C LYS A 3 -24.76 -5.19 8.54
N ILE A 4 -25.39 -5.73 7.51
CA ILE A 4 -26.69 -6.38 7.56
C ILE A 4 -26.55 -7.79 7.00
N ASN A 5 -26.85 -8.80 7.82
CA ASN A 5 -26.89 -10.18 7.36
C ASN A 5 -28.34 -10.58 7.06
N ALA A 6 -28.68 -10.71 5.77
CA ALA A 6 -30.03 -10.95 5.28
C ALA A 6 -30.13 -12.24 4.42
N LEU A 7 -29.24 -13.22 4.63
CA LEU A 7 -29.21 -14.50 3.89
C LEU A 7 -30.52 -15.31 3.92
N GLY A 8 -31.41 -15.05 4.89
CA GLY A 8 -32.73 -15.68 5.01
C GLY A 8 -33.88 -14.92 4.34
N ILE A 9 -33.63 -13.71 3.85
CA ILE A 9 -34.68 -12.76 3.44
C ILE A 9 -34.76 -12.73 1.92
N LYS A 10 -35.94 -13.07 1.38
CA LYS A 10 -36.21 -13.10 -0.06
C LYS A 10 -36.79 -11.77 -0.54
N TYR A 11 -36.66 -11.49 -1.84
CA TYR A 11 -37.44 -10.44 -2.49
C TYR A 11 -38.96 -10.73 -2.35
N PRO A 12 -39.81 -9.71 -2.09
CA PRO A 12 -39.52 -8.27 -1.99
C PRO A 12 -39.11 -7.80 -0.58
N ASN A 13 -39.12 -8.68 0.43
CA ASN A 13 -38.84 -8.31 1.82
C ASN A 13 -37.40 -7.82 2.03
N SER A 14 -36.45 -8.30 1.23
CA SER A 14 -35.08 -7.79 1.21
C SER A 14 -35.04 -6.32 0.80
N LYS A 15 -35.76 -5.94 -0.27
CA LYS A 15 -35.91 -4.55 -0.72
C LYS A 15 -36.53 -3.67 0.38
N ILE A 16 -37.58 -4.14 1.05
CA ILE A 16 -38.25 -3.39 2.14
C ILE A 16 -37.33 -3.21 3.34
N LEU A 17 -36.59 -4.25 3.74
CA LEU A 17 -35.61 -4.16 4.82
C LEU A 17 -34.56 -3.10 4.53
N VAL A 18 -33.96 -3.17 3.34
CA VAL A 18 -32.90 -2.24 2.93
C VAL A 18 -33.44 -0.81 2.84
N GLU A 19 -34.63 -0.61 2.27
CA GLU A 19 -35.26 0.71 2.23
C GLU A 19 -35.53 1.27 3.63
N ASN A 20 -35.99 0.45 4.57
CA ASN A 20 -36.20 0.89 5.95
C ASN A 20 -34.89 1.24 6.65
N VAL A 21 -33.80 0.52 6.37
CA VAL A 21 -32.48 0.85 6.91
C VAL A 21 -31.98 2.18 6.35
N LEU A 22 -32.08 2.39 5.04
CA LEU A 22 -31.74 3.64 4.37
C LEU A 22 -32.58 4.83 4.90
N LYS A 23 -33.85 4.61 5.26
CA LYS A 23 -34.73 5.63 5.86
C LYS A 23 -34.38 5.97 7.31
N GLN A 24 -33.84 5.03 8.08
CA GLN A 24 -33.62 5.17 9.52
C GLN A 24 -32.18 5.54 9.90
N ASN A 25 -31.20 5.29 9.04
CA ASN A 25 -29.80 5.61 9.27
C ASN A 25 -29.12 5.97 7.94
N MET A 26 -28.73 7.24 7.79
CA MET A 26 -27.80 7.67 6.74
C MET A 26 -26.38 7.40 7.24
N GLU A 27 -25.91 6.17 7.10
CA GLU A 27 -24.49 5.87 7.24
C GLU A 27 -23.80 5.98 5.89
N ASP A 28 -22.54 6.41 5.90
CA ASP A 28 -21.70 6.59 4.70
C ASP A 28 -21.53 5.29 3.90
N GLU A 29 -21.61 4.14 4.60
CA GLU A 29 -21.48 2.82 3.99
C GLU A 29 -22.40 1.78 4.64
N ILE A 30 -23.02 0.95 3.80
CA ILE A 30 -23.85 -0.20 4.17
C ILE A 30 -23.39 -1.43 3.39
N ILE A 31 -23.14 -2.53 4.09
CA ILE A 31 -22.78 -3.84 3.51
C ILE A 31 -23.88 -4.85 3.85
N ILE A 32 -24.41 -5.53 2.84
CA ILE A 32 -25.60 -6.37 2.94
C ILE A 32 -25.29 -7.74 2.36
N ASN A 33 -25.35 -8.78 3.19
CA ASN A 33 -25.18 -10.17 2.75
C ASN A 33 -26.55 -10.76 2.40
N LEU A 34 -26.71 -11.25 1.17
CA LEU A 34 -27.96 -11.74 0.60
C LEU A 34 -27.73 -13.06 -0.14
N LYS A 35 -28.82 -13.78 -0.43
CA LYS A 35 -28.78 -14.88 -1.41
C LYS A 35 -29.04 -14.34 -2.81
N LYS A 36 -28.59 -15.09 -3.82
CA LYS A 36 -28.90 -14.83 -5.22
C LYS A 36 -30.42 -14.66 -5.42
N SER A 37 -30.82 -13.71 -6.27
CA SER A 37 -32.20 -13.29 -6.53
C SER A 37 -32.88 -12.45 -5.42
N ALA A 38 -32.23 -12.18 -4.29
CA ALA A 38 -32.76 -11.29 -3.24
C ALA A 38 -32.33 -9.82 -3.41
N GLU A 39 -31.41 -9.54 -4.32
CA GLU A 39 -30.85 -8.22 -4.66
C GLU A 39 -31.76 -7.36 -5.56
N GLN A 40 -32.87 -7.94 -6.05
CA GLN A 40 -33.77 -7.27 -7.00
C GLN A 40 -34.27 -5.93 -6.47
N GLY A 41 -34.03 -4.86 -7.24
CA GLY A 41 -34.45 -3.50 -6.94
C GLY A 41 -33.62 -2.79 -5.86
N LEU A 42 -32.48 -3.35 -5.42
CA LEU A 42 -31.57 -2.65 -4.51
C LEU A 42 -30.73 -1.57 -5.22
N GLU A 43 -30.42 -1.75 -6.51
CA GLU A 43 -29.74 -0.74 -7.34
C GLU A 43 -30.64 0.51 -7.55
N GLU A 44 -31.94 0.31 -7.77
CA GLU A 44 -32.90 1.42 -7.79
C GLU A 44 -32.96 2.15 -6.45
N LEU A 45 -32.86 1.40 -5.34
CA LEU A 45 -32.81 2.00 -4.00
C LEU A 45 -31.51 2.77 -3.78
N SER A 46 -30.36 2.27 -4.25
CA SER A 46 -29.11 3.00 -4.14
C SER A 46 -29.19 4.33 -4.88
N GLU A 47 -29.72 4.34 -6.10
CA GLU A 47 -29.89 5.59 -6.85
C GLU A 47 -30.83 6.55 -6.14
N LYS A 48 -32.00 6.05 -5.68
CA LYS A 48 -33.02 6.85 -4.98
C LYS A 48 -32.48 7.52 -3.72
N TYR A 49 -31.60 6.84 -2.98
CA TYR A 49 -31.07 7.31 -1.70
C TYR A 49 -29.67 7.93 -1.84
N GLY A 50 -29.14 8.08 -3.05
CA GLY A 50 -27.84 8.72 -3.28
C GLY A 50 -26.67 7.86 -2.83
N TYR A 51 -26.68 6.57 -3.16
CA TYR A 51 -25.59 5.61 -2.90
C TYR A 51 -25.04 5.05 -4.22
N ASN A 52 -23.73 4.84 -4.28
CA ASN A 52 -23.05 3.92 -5.20
C ASN A 52 -23.38 2.48 -4.83
N PHE A 53 -23.36 1.58 -5.80
CA PHE A 53 -23.82 0.21 -5.66
C PHE A 53 -22.82 -0.76 -6.27
N VAL A 54 -22.32 -1.69 -5.47
CA VAL A 54 -21.40 -2.75 -5.90
C VAL A 54 -21.95 -4.08 -5.41
N ILE A 55 -21.94 -5.10 -6.29
CA ILE A 55 -22.26 -6.47 -5.93
C ILE A 55 -21.03 -7.34 -6.14
N GLU A 56 -20.62 -8.04 -5.09
CA GLU A 56 -19.65 -9.13 -5.16
C GLU A 56 -20.36 -10.47 -4.96
N THR A 57 -20.02 -11.47 -5.78
CA THR A 57 -20.57 -12.82 -5.65
C THR A 57 -19.57 -13.73 -4.97
N ASN A 58 -19.97 -14.38 -3.88
CA ASN A 58 -19.18 -15.41 -3.21
C ASN A 58 -19.99 -16.71 -3.11
N GLY A 59 -19.85 -17.58 -4.11
CA GLY A 59 -20.63 -18.81 -4.22
C GLY A 59 -22.12 -18.55 -4.43
N ASN A 60 -22.96 -18.91 -3.45
CA ASN A 60 -24.42 -18.70 -3.48
C ASN A 60 -24.87 -17.45 -2.67
N GLU A 61 -23.90 -16.69 -2.17
CA GLU A 61 -24.09 -15.46 -1.42
C GLU A 61 -23.69 -14.26 -2.28
N LEU A 62 -24.41 -13.17 -2.11
CA LEU A 62 -24.13 -11.86 -2.69
C LEU A 62 -23.79 -10.91 -1.55
N VAL A 63 -22.69 -10.18 -1.71
CA VAL A 63 -22.32 -9.07 -0.85
C VAL A 63 -22.63 -7.80 -1.62
N VAL A 64 -23.69 -7.11 -1.22
CA VAL A 64 -24.08 -5.82 -1.76
C VAL A 64 -23.44 -4.74 -0.90
N ARG A 65 -22.61 -3.88 -1.50
CA ARG A 65 -22.04 -2.70 -0.85
C ARG A 65 -22.72 -1.46 -1.43
N MET A 66 -23.30 -0.65 -0.54
CA MET A 66 -23.88 0.65 -0.85
C MET A 66 -23.07 1.74 -0.14
N THR A 67 -22.58 2.72 -0.88
CA THR A 67 -21.73 3.80 -0.34
C THR A 67 -22.30 5.15 -0.74
N GLN A 68 -22.48 6.09 0.19
CA GLN A 68 -23.13 7.37 -0.12
C GLN A 68 -22.35 8.14 -1.20
N LYS A 69 -23.04 8.70 -2.19
CA LYS A 69 -22.47 9.39 -3.36
C LYS A 69 -21.79 10.70 -2.98
N ASP A 70 -22.33 11.37 -1.96
CA ASP A 70 -21.83 12.63 -1.43
C ASP A 70 -21.25 12.42 -0.02
N ILE A 71 -20.30 11.49 0.14
CA ILE A 71 -19.44 11.51 1.32
C ILE A 71 -18.61 12.79 1.21
N GLU A 72 -18.66 13.65 2.21
CA GLU A 72 -17.81 14.83 2.25
C GLU A 72 -16.36 14.38 2.29
N ILE A 73 -15.63 14.64 1.19
CA ILE A 73 -14.22 14.30 1.07
C ILE A 73 -13.42 15.53 1.49
N GLU A 74 -12.75 15.41 2.63
CA GLU A 74 -11.82 16.45 3.05
C GLU A 74 -10.62 16.47 2.10
N LYS A 75 -10.15 17.65 1.69
CA LYS A 75 -8.97 17.78 0.82
C LYS A 75 -7.73 18.13 1.63
N LEU A 76 -6.62 17.48 1.29
CA LEU A 76 -5.33 17.69 1.92
C LEU A 76 -4.22 17.71 0.86
N ASP A 77 -3.68 18.90 0.60
CA ASP A 77 -2.53 19.04 -0.29
C ASP A 77 -1.22 18.84 0.49
N VAL A 78 -0.43 17.85 0.10
CA VAL A 78 0.90 17.57 0.68
C VAL A 78 2.04 17.95 -0.28
N THR A 79 1.74 18.70 -1.33
CA THR A 79 2.72 19.18 -2.30
C THR A 79 3.83 19.98 -1.62
N GLY A 80 5.07 19.73 -2.03
CA GLY A 80 6.26 20.43 -1.53
C GLY A 80 6.76 19.94 -0.16
N GLN A 81 6.10 18.96 0.45
CA GLN A 81 6.60 18.30 1.65
C GLN A 81 7.71 17.31 1.29
N THR A 82 8.78 17.31 2.07
CA THR A 82 9.87 16.33 1.94
C THR A 82 9.62 15.14 2.86
N CYS A 83 9.92 13.92 2.42
CA CYS A 83 9.87 12.71 3.26
C CYS A 83 10.62 12.94 4.59
N PRO A 84 10.02 12.65 5.78
CA PRO A 84 8.77 11.91 6.01
C PRO A 84 7.51 12.79 6.17
N GLY A 85 7.53 14.06 5.80
CA GLY A 85 6.43 15.02 6.00
C GLY A 85 5.05 14.53 5.55
N PRO A 86 4.86 14.04 4.30
CA PRO A 86 3.56 13.61 3.82
C PRO A 86 2.89 12.54 4.69
N VAL A 87 3.62 11.49 5.09
CA VAL A 87 3.04 10.42 5.92
C VAL A 87 2.69 10.90 7.33
N ILE A 88 3.47 11.81 7.91
CA ILE A 88 3.16 12.37 9.22
C ILE A 88 1.85 13.18 9.14
N ILE A 89 1.74 14.07 8.14
CA ILE A 89 0.55 14.91 7.96
C ILE A 89 -0.70 14.05 7.73
N VAL A 90 -0.61 13.06 6.84
CA VAL A 90 -1.73 12.15 6.55
C VAL A 90 -2.08 11.28 7.75
N GLY A 91 -1.08 10.77 8.47
CA GLY A 91 -1.28 9.98 9.68
C GLY A 91 -2.01 10.77 10.78
N ASP A 92 -1.57 12.00 11.05
CA ASP A 92 -2.22 12.91 12.00
C ASP A 92 -3.65 13.24 11.55
N LYS A 93 -3.86 13.45 10.25
CA LYS A 93 -5.18 13.71 9.68
C LYS A 93 -6.12 12.52 9.89
N LEU A 94 -5.71 11.31 9.51
CA LEU A 94 -6.49 10.09 9.71
C LEU A 94 -6.75 9.80 11.20
N ALA A 95 -5.80 10.10 12.08
CA ALA A 95 -5.99 9.96 13.52
C ALA A 95 -7.06 10.89 14.09
N SER A 96 -7.24 12.08 13.48
CA SER A 96 -8.29 13.05 13.85
C SER A 96 -9.69 12.75 13.28
N MET A 97 -9.77 11.87 12.28
CA MET A 97 -11.01 11.55 11.55
C MET A 97 -11.84 10.47 12.24
N GLN A 98 -13.16 10.53 12.03
CA GLN A 98 -14.10 9.49 12.40
C GLN A 98 -14.09 8.35 11.36
N VAL A 99 -14.38 7.13 11.80
CA VAL A 99 -14.50 5.95 10.91
C VAL A 99 -15.58 6.19 9.86
N GLY A 100 -15.25 5.93 8.58
CA GLY A 100 -16.11 6.18 7.42
C GLY A 100 -15.78 7.48 6.68
N GLN A 101 -15.11 8.44 7.34
CA GLN A 101 -14.70 9.68 6.68
C GLN A 101 -13.58 9.45 5.66
N ARG A 102 -13.55 10.30 4.63
CA ARG A 102 -12.60 10.22 3.53
C ARG A 102 -11.78 11.49 3.41
N VAL A 103 -10.52 11.32 3.05
CA VAL A 103 -9.62 12.40 2.72
C VAL A 103 -9.00 12.14 1.34
N GLU A 104 -9.10 13.13 0.45
CA GLU A 104 -8.37 13.20 -0.81
C GLU A 104 -7.03 13.89 -0.53
N ILE A 105 -5.95 13.20 -0.89
CA ILE A 105 -4.59 13.66 -0.67
C ILE A 105 -3.97 13.93 -2.04
N ASP A 106 -3.58 15.18 -2.26
CA ASP A 106 -2.98 15.64 -3.52
C ASP A 106 -1.46 15.77 -3.39
N SER A 107 -0.74 15.36 -4.43
CA SER A 107 0.70 15.59 -4.56
C SER A 107 1.12 15.73 -6.02
N ASN A 108 2.11 16.59 -6.28
CA ASN A 108 2.77 16.68 -7.59
C ASN A 108 3.82 15.57 -7.82
N MET A 109 4.09 14.72 -6.82
CA MET A 109 5.03 13.60 -6.91
C MET A 109 4.30 12.28 -6.73
N LYS A 110 4.40 11.39 -7.73
CA LYS A 110 3.75 10.07 -7.71
C LYS A 110 4.31 9.18 -6.60
N GLU A 111 5.62 9.27 -6.36
CA GLU A 111 6.33 8.48 -5.35
C GLU A 111 5.79 8.73 -3.94
N THR A 112 5.38 9.97 -3.64
CA THR A 112 4.72 10.32 -2.39
C THR A 112 3.42 9.55 -2.20
N LEU A 113 2.58 9.48 -3.24
CA LEU A 113 1.31 8.77 -3.16
C LEU A 113 1.50 7.26 -3.11
N ASP A 114 2.45 6.72 -3.87
CA ASP A 114 2.81 5.31 -3.80
C ASP A 114 3.24 4.92 -2.37
N ASP A 115 3.93 5.80 -1.63
CA ASP A 115 4.31 5.60 -0.23
C ASP A 115 3.09 5.63 0.71
N LEU A 116 2.13 6.53 0.45
CA LEU A 116 0.88 6.64 1.21
C LEU A 116 -0.05 5.45 0.98
N VAL A 117 -0.15 4.96 -0.26
CA VAL A 117 -0.95 3.78 -0.61
C VAL A 117 -0.46 2.55 0.15
N ILE A 118 0.86 2.35 0.21
CA ILE A 118 1.47 1.22 0.93
C ILE A 118 1.22 1.33 2.44
N SER A 119 1.30 2.55 3.00
CA SER A 119 1.23 2.79 4.44
C SER A 119 -0.17 3.06 4.98
N ALA A 120 -1.17 3.27 4.12
CA ALA A 120 -2.55 3.54 4.52
C ALA A 120 -3.09 2.54 5.55
N PRO A 121 -2.88 1.21 5.42
CA PRO A 121 -3.37 0.25 6.41
C PRO A 121 -2.79 0.46 7.81
N GLU A 122 -1.51 0.84 7.92
CA GLU A 122 -0.84 1.13 9.20
C GLU A 122 -1.39 2.39 9.88
N MET A 123 -1.93 3.32 9.08
CA MET A 123 -2.61 4.53 9.55
C MET A 123 -4.11 4.31 9.78
N ASN A 124 -4.58 3.06 9.79
CA ASN A 124 -5.99 2.68 9.85
C ASN A 124 -6.82 3.30 8.71
N GLY A 125 -6.24 3.38 7.52
CA GLY A 125 -6.87 3.81 6.28
C GLY A 125 -7.02 2.66 5.29
N VAL A 126 -7.99 2.76 4.39
CA VAL A 126 -8.08 1.94 3.18
C VAL A 126 -8.11 2.85 1.96
N VAL A 127 -7.31 2.55 0.95
CA VAL A 127 -7.33 3.27 -0.32
C VAL A 127 -8.62 2.93 -1.06
N VAL A 128 -9.39 3.96 -1.41
CA VAL A 128 -10.66 3.84 -2.13
C VAL A 128 -10.46 4.13 -3.62
N GLU A 129 -9.63 5.12 -3.92
CA GLU A 129 -9.40 5.62 -5.27
C GLU A 129 -8.00 6.22 -5.39
N GLU A 130 -7.41 6.08 -6.57
CA GLU A 130 -6.14 6.70 -6.96
C GLU A 130 -6.29 7.23 -8.39
N GLY A 131 -5.69 8.37 -8.70
CA GLY A 131 -5.76 8.91 -10.05
C GLY A 131 -4.81 10.08 -10.30
N GLU A 132 -4.98 10.68 -11.47
CA GLU A 132 -4.25 11.86 -11.92
C GLU A 132 -5.25 12.90 -12.43
N THR A 133 -5.12 14.15 -11.95
CA THR A 133 -5.94 15.28 -12.38
C THR A 133 -5.04 16.50 -12.61
N ASN A 134 -5.13 17.09 -13.81
CA ASN A 134 -4.39 18.32 -14.18
C ASN A 134 -2.87 18.26 -13.96
N GLY A 135 -2.25 17.08 -14.13
CA GLY A 135 -0.81 16.87 -13.94
C GLY A 135 -0.37 16.72 -12.48
N ASN A 136 -1.31 16.68 -11.54
CA ASN A 136 -1.08 16.25 -10.16
C ASN A 136 -1.69 14.86 -9.95
N TYR A 137 -1.19 14.14 -8.97
CA TYR A 137 -1.71 12.84 -8.55
C TYR A 137 -2.56 13.01 -7.30
N TYR A 138 -3.54 12.13 -7.12
CA TYR A 138 -4.34 12.07 -5.90
C TYR A 138 -4.58 10.64 -5.42
N VAL A 139 -4.80 10.48 -4.11
CA VAL A 139 -5.29 9.25 -3.48
C VAL A 139 -6.39 9.59 -2.49
N ILE A 140 -7.49 8.84 -2.53
CA ILE A 140 -8.59 8.94 -1.56
C ILE A 140 -8.45 7.81 -0.55
N ILE A 141 -8.27 8.18 0.72
CA ILE A 141 -8.16 7.24 1.83
C ILE A 141 -9.39 7.37 2.73
N GLU A 142 -10.04 6.25 3.01
CA GLU A 142 -11.13 6.15 3.98
C GLU A 142 -10.62 5.67 5.33
N LYS A 143 -11.02 6.35 6.41
CA LYS A 143 -10.71 5.96 7.78
C LYS A 143 -11.50 4.72 8.17
N VAL A 144 -10.79 3.66 8.59
CA VAL A 144 -11.40 2.40 9.05
C VAL A 144 -11.04 2.10 10.51
N GLU A 145 -11.76 1.15 11.11
CA GLU A 145 -11.41 0.58 12.41
C GLU A 145 -10.17 -0.31 12.32
N THR A 146 -9.35 -0.31 13.37
CA THR A 146 -8.20 -1.20 13.50
C THR A 146 -8.66 -2.65 13.53
N LYS A 147 -8.28 -3.44 12.52
CA LYS A 147 -8.45 -4.90 12.57
C LYS A 147 -7.23 -5.53 13.24
N THR A 148 -7.38 -5.96 14.49
CA THR A 148 -6.38 -6.81 15.14
C THR A 148 -6.52 -8.23 14.62
N VAL A 149 -5.70 -8.61 13.63
CA VAL A 149 -5.67 -9.99 13.12
C VAL A 149 -4.72 -10.82 13.97
N SER A 150 -5.27 -11.64 14.87
CA SER A 150 -4.53 -12.68 15.57
C SER A 150 -4.53 -13.96 14.72
N GLN A 151 -3.63 -14.04 13.74
CA GLN A 151 -3.32 -15.29 13.06
C GLN A 151 -1.89 -15.73 13.33
N GLY A 152 -1.66 -17.05 13.26
CA GLY A 152 -0.31 -17.61 13.31
C GLY A 152 0.49 -17.12 12.11
N ILE A 153 1.33 -16.12 12.32
CA ILE A 153 2.14 -15.51 11.26
C ILE A 153 3.28 -16.46 10.89
N LYS A 154 3.37 -16.83 9.62
CA LYS A 154 4.53 -17.53 9.06
C LYS A 154 5.60 -16.49 8.69
N ARG A 155 6.82 -16.65 9.23
CA ARG A 155 7.96 -15.79 8.92
C ARG A 155 8.65 -16.23 7.62
N ASN A 156 8.01 -15.95 6.49
CA ASN A 156 8.46 -16.38 5.16
C ASN A 156 9.09 -15.26 4.32
N LYS A 157 9.10 -14.02 4.82
CA LYS A 157 9.72 -12.88 4.13
C LYS A 157 11.03 -12.45 4.79
N VAL A 158 11.95 -11.89 4.01
CA VAL A 158 13.22 -11.33 4.50
C VAL A 158 13.34 -9.89 4.01
N LEU A 159 13.54 -8.97 4.94
CA LEU A 159 13.84 -7.57 4.68
C LEU A 159 15.33 -7.36 4.90
N VAL A 160 16.05 -7.05 3.83
CA VAL A 160 17.47 -6.70 3.87
C VAL A 160 17.60 -5.19 3.84
N VAL A 161 18.03 -4.60 4.94
CA VAL A 161 18.32 -3.17 5.04
C VAL A 161 19.81 -2.96 4.77
N GLN A 162 20.15 -2.06 3.85
CA GLN A 162 21.54 -1.75 3.53
C GLN A 162 21.78 -0.25 3.59
N SER A 163 22.62 0.15 4.55
CA SER A 163 22.97 1.54 4.81
C SER A 163 24.28 1.99 4.12
N ASN A 164 25.07 1.03 3.64
CA ASN A 164 26.42 1.24 3.12
C ASN A 164 26.45 1.14 1.61
N GLY A 165 27.11 2.09 0.96
CA GLY A 165 27.19 2.16 -0.48
C GLY A 165 28.33 1.37 -1.10
N ILE A 166 28.63 1.70 -2.35
CA ILE A 166 29.69 1.05 -3.14
C ILE A 166 31.10 1.22 -2.56
N GLY A 167 31.29 2.14 -1.62
CA GLY A 167 32.57 2.32 -0.90
C GLY A 167 32.88 1.19 0.08
N ASN A 168 31.88 0.40 0.50
CA ASN A 168 32.07 -0.77 1.33
C ASN A 168 31.67 -2.03 0.55
N ALA A 169 32.64 -2.60 -0.18
CA ALA A 169 32.40 -3.75 -1.03
C ALA A 169 31.86 -4.95 -0.24
N GLU A 170 32.42 -5.25 0.94
CA GLU A 170 32.00 -6.39 1.77
C GLU A 170 30.50 -6.32 2.12
N ARG A 171 30.04 -5.16 2.62
CA ARG A 171 28.63 -4.97 2.95
C ARG A 171 27.75 -5.01 1.69
N ALA A 172 28.18 -4.39 0.60
CA ALA A 172 27.44 -4.41 -0.67
C ALA A 172 27.25 -5.85 -1.19
N TYR A 173 28.29 -6.68 -1.14
CA TYR A 173 28.21 -8.10 -1.49
C TYR A 173 27.32 -8.89 -0.54
N ALA A 174 27.42 -8.66 0.78
CA ALA A 174 26.59 -9.32 1.77
C ALA A 174 25.09 -9.13 1.48
N THR A 175 24.66 -7.92 1.11
CA THR A 175 23.27 -7.64 0.73
C THR A 175 22.73 -8.64 -0.30
N PHE A 176 23.44 -8.82 -1.41
CA PHE A 176 22.97 -9.68 -2.50
C PHE A 176 23.24 -11.17 -2.27
N ILE A 177 24.33 -11.54 -1.59
CA ILE A 177 24.61 -12.94 -1.26
C ILE A 177 23.54 -13.50 -0.32
N PHE A 178 23.21 -12.78 0.75
CA PHE A 178 22.16 -13.18 1.68
C PHE A 178 20.77 -13.16 1.03
N SER A 179 20.51 -12.18 0.16
CA SER A 179 19.26 -12.14 -0.61
C SER A 179 19.11 -13.36 -1.52
N LYS A 180 20.17 -13.74 -2.25
CA LYS A 180 20.19 -14.95 -3.09
C LYS A 180 20.00 -16.22 -2.27
N ALA A 181 20.64 -16.32 -1.11
CA ALA A 181 20.45 -17.45 -0.20
C ALA A 181 18.98 -17.54 0.28
N ALA A 182 18.39 -16.42 0.71
CA ALA A 182 16.99 -16.37 1.12
C ALA A 182 16.03 -16.78 0.00
N LEU A 183 16.22 -16.25 -1.21
CA LEU A 183 15.44 -16.66 -2.40
C LEU A 183 15.56 -18.16 -2.67
N SER A 184 16.77 -18.72 -2.60
CA SER A 184 16.99 -20.17 -2.79
C SER A 184 16.32 -21.05 -1.73
N MET A 185 16.01 -20.48 -0.56
CA MET A 185 15.25 -21.13 0.52
C MET A 185 13.73 -20.91 0.39
N GLY A 186 13.27 -20.37 -0.74
CA GLY A 186 11.85 -20.09 -1.00
C GLY A 186 11.29 -18.92 -0.17
N LYS A 187 12.15 -18.01 0.30
CA LYS A 187 11.72 -16.79 0.98
C LYS A 187 11.44 -15.69 -0.03
N GLU A 188 10.46 -14.86 0.29
CA GLU A 188 10.27 -13.59 -0.41
C GLU A 188 11.31 -12.59 0.12
N VAL A 189 11.94 -11.84 -0.77
CA VAL A 189 13.00 -10.90 -0.40
C VAL A 189 12.64 -9.48 -0.81
N THR A 190 12.77 -8.57 0.15
CA THR A 190 12.74 -7.13 -0.09
C THR A 190 14.07 -6.54 0.36
N ILE A 191 14.69 -5.72 -0.48
CA ILE A 191 15.92 -4.99 -0.15
C ILE A 191 15.54 -3.52 -0.02
N PHE A 192 15.88 -2.89 1.11
CA PHE A 192 15.69 -1.46 1.32
C PHE A 192 17.05 -0.78 1.44
N LEU A 193 17.41 -0.01 0.42
CA LEU A 193 18.65 0.75 0.37
C LEU A 193 18.42 2.14 0.97
N LEU A 194 19.21 2.50 1.97
CA LEU A 194 19.12 3.82 2.63
C LEU A 194 20.51 4.38 2.90
N MET A 195 20.60 5.66 3.27
CA MET A 195 21.86 6.37 3.45
C MET A 195 22.76 6.22 2.21
N ASP A 196 23.96 5.65 2.36
CA ASP A 196 24.87 5.46 1.23
C ASP A 196 24.54 4.23 0.39
N GLY A 197 23.74 3.31 0.93
CA GLY A 197 23.25 2.11 0.22
C GLY A 197 22.55 2.45 -1.09
N VAL A 198 21.88 3.60 -1.18
CA VAL A 198 21.22 4.04 -2.44
C VAL A 198 22.20 4.17 -3.61
N SER A 199 23.49 4.39 -3.34
CA SER A 199 24.51 4.46 -4.38
C SER A 199 24.70 3.13 -5.13
N ILE A 200 24.34 2.00 -4.53
CA ILE A 200 24.39 0.66 -5.15
C ILE A 200 23.42 0.57 -6.33
N ALA A 201 22.22 1.12 -6.18
CA ALA A 201 21.16 1.05 -7.19
C ALA A 201 21.31 2.07 -8.34
N ARG A 202 22.25 3.01 -8.25
CA ARG A 202 22.53 3.93 -9.37
C ARG A 202 23.14 3.18 -10.55
N LYS A 203 22.65 3.42 -11.76
CA LYS A 203 23.18 2.80 -13.00
C LYS A 203 24.70 2.96 -13.10
N GLY A 204 25.38 1.86 -13.39
CA GLY A 204 26.84 1.79 -13.53
C GLY A 204 27.64 1.79 -12.22
N ASN A 205 27.04 1.99 -11.04
CA ASN A 205 27.78 2.00 -9.79
C ASN A 205 28.13 0.59 -9.28
N ALA A 206 27.17 -0.34 -9.31
CA ALA A 206 27.43 -1.74 -8.92
C ALA A 206 28.53 -2.39 -9.79
N GLU A 207 28.69 -1.95 -11.04
CA GLU A 207 29.74 -2.42 -11.96
C GLU A 207 31.17 -2.10 -11.48
N LYS A 208 31.32 -1.12 -10.60
CA LYS A 208 32.61 -0.69 -10.05
C LYS A 208 33.04 -1.55 -8.85
N VAL A 209 32.12 -2.34 -8.28
CA VAL A 209 32.34 -3.10 -7.06
C VAL A 209 32.74 -4.53 -7.40
N LYS A 210 33.95 -4.94 -7.03
CA LYS A 210 34.56 -6.24 -7.34
C LYS A 210 34.89 -7.02 -6.08
N HIS A 211 34.86 -8.35 -6.15
CA HIS A 211 35.30 -9.24 -5.10
C HIS A 211 36.24 -10.30 -5.68
N PRO A 212 37.27 -10.77 -4.96
CA PRO A 212 38.20 -11.79 -5.47
C PRO A 212 37.53 -13.15 -5.72
N ALA A 213 36.48 -13.47 -4.98
CA ALA A 213 35.79 -14.78 -5.02
C ALA A 213 34.39 -14.76 -5.64
N PHE A 214 33.84 -13.60 -5.98
CA PHE A 214 32.48 -13.49 -6.53
C PHE A 214 32.48 -12.68 -7.82
N GLU A 215 31.48 -12.96 -8.65
CA GLU A 215 31.15 -12.12 -9.81
C GLU A 215 30.94 -10.67 -9.41
N ARG A 216 31.08 -9.76 -10.39
CA ARG A 216 30.89 -8.32 -10.20
C ARG A 216 29.49 -8.03 -9.63
N LEU A 217 29.36 -7.02 -8.76
CA LEU A 217 28.15 -6.84 -7.95
C LEU A 217 26.87 -6.68 -8.79
N ASP A 218 26.94 -6.02 -9.95
CA ASP A 218 25.83 -5.90 -10.90
C ASP A 218 25.34 -7.26 -11.42
N LYS A 219 26.26 -8.21 -11.63
CA LYS A 219 25.95 -9.57 -12.06
C LYS A 219 25.33 -10.42 -10.97
N LEU A 220 25.55 -10.07 -9.69
CA LEU A 220 24.83 -10.66 -8.57
C LEU A 220 23.45 -10.03 -8.36
N MET A 221 23.34 -8.71 -8.50
CA MET A 221 22.10 -7.95 -8.30
C MET A 221 21.04 -8.31 -9.36
N LYS A 222 21.42 -8.39 -10.63
CA LYS A 222 20.46 -8.61 -11.73
C LYS A 222 19.62 -9.89 -11.56
N PRO A 223 20.19 -11.08 -11.30
CA PRO A 223 19.40 -12.29 -11.09
C PRO A 223 18.46 -12.23 -9.88
N ILE A 224 18.78 -11.42 -8.86
CA ILE A 224 17.94 -11.27 -7.66
C ILE A 224 16.68 -10.47 -8.01
N ILE A 225 16.83 -9.40 -8.79
CA ILE A 225 15.71 -8.64 -9.34
C ILE A 225 14.87 -9.53 -10.27
N GLU A 226 15.50 -10.31 -11.17
CA GLU A 226 14.80 -11.22 -12.09
C GLU A 226 14.03 -12.33 -11.37
N GLN A 227 14.47 -12.74 -10.17
CA GLN A 227 13.77 -13.69 -9.31
C GLN A 227 12.65 -13.06 -8.47
N GLY A 228 12.33 -11.78 -8.67
CA GLY A 228 11.20 -11.10 -8.06
C GLY A 228 11.51 -10.42 -6.73
N ALA A 229 12.78 -10.25 -6.36
CA ALA A 229 13.10 -9.45 -5.18
C ALA A 229 12.81 -7.96 -5.46
N GLN A 230 11.99 -7.35 -4.60
CA GLN A 230 11.72 -5.91 -4.68
C GLN A 230 12.87 -5.14 -4.05
N ILE A 231 13.43 -4.17 -4.79
CA ILE A 231 14.47 -3.28 -4.28
C ILE A 231 13.91 -1.86 -4.16
N TYR A 232 13.85 -1.37 -2.93
CA TYR A 232 13.50 0.00 -2.61
C TYR A 232 14.74 0.84 -2.40
N VAL A 233 14.66 2.09 -2.85
CA VAL A 233 15.71 3.11 -2.69
C VAL A 233 15.10 4.27 -1.92
N CYS A 234 15.65 4.55 -0.74
CA CYS A 234 15.16 5.62 0.14
C CYS A 234 15.17 6.96 -0.60
N GLU A 235 13.99 7.57 -0.74
CA GLU A 235 13.76 8.82 -1.47
C GLU A 235 14.66 9.95 -0.96
N LEU A 236 14.61 10.25 0.34
CA LEU A 236 15.43 11.31 0.94
C LEU A 236 16.94 11.03 0.78
N SER A 237 17.35 9.78 0.91
CA SER A 237 18.78 9.42 0.76
C SER A 237 19.27 9.57 -0.68
N ALA A 238 18.40 9.29 -1.66
CA ALA A 238 18.64 9.49 -3.08
C ALA A 238 18.71 10.99 -3.42
N GLU A 239 17.81 11.80 -2.85
CA GLU A 239 17.79 13.26 -3.00
C GLU A 239 19.11 13.90 -2.53
N PHE A 240 19.62 13.53 -1.34
CA PHE A 240 20.92 13.98 -0.84
C PHE A 240 22.09 13.70 -1.80
N ARG A 241 21.93 12.75 -2.73
CA ARG A 241 22.94 12.32 -3.71
C ARG A 241 22.59 12.74 -5.14
N GLY A 242 21.51 13.50 -5.34
CA GLY A 242 21.03 13.91 -6.65
C GLY A 242 20.66 12.74 -7.56
N ILE A 243 20.14 11.65 -6.98
CA ILE A 243 19.72 10.46 -7.70
C ILE A 243 18.20 10.52 -7.92
N LYS A 244 17.77 10.41 -9.17
CA LYS A 244 16.35 10.32 -9.55
C LYS A 244 15.99 8.89 -9.92
N GLN A 245 14.69 8.57 -9.97
CA GLN A 245 14.20 7.26 -10.42
C GLN A 245 14.78 6.85 -11.79
N THR A 246 15.00 7.80 -12.71
CA THR A 246 15.59 7.55 -14.04
C THR A 246 17.05 7.10 -14.00
N ASP A 247 17.79 7.50 -12.95
CA ASP A 247 19.19 7.15 -12.74
C ASP A 247 19.37 5.75 -12.11
N LEU A 248 18.27 5.16 -11.62
CA LEU A 248 18.30 3.88 -10.94
C LEU A 248 18.25 2.70 -11.92
N VAL A 249 18.79 1.57 -11.50
CA VAL A 249 18.73 0.30 -12.23
C VAL A 249 17.27 -0.16 -12.35
N ASP A 250 16.92 -0.70 -13.51
CA ASP A 250 15.58 -1.20 -13.78
C ASP A 250 15.18 -2.30 -12.76
N GLY A 251 13.94 -2.27 -12.29
CA GLY A 251 13.46 -3.15 -11.20
C GLY A 251 13.73 -2.62 -9.79
N THR A 252 14.27 -1.42 -9.65
CA THR A 252 14.34 -0.70 -8.38
C THR A 252 13.35 0.47 -8.34
N LYS A 253 12.84 0.81 -7.16
CA LYS A 253 11.82 1.86 -6.98
C LYS A 253 12.18 2.79 -5.83
N LEU A 254 12.00 4.10 -6.01
CA LEU A 254 12.06 5.06 -4.90
C LEU A 254 10.93 4.76 -3.90
N ALA A 255 11.24 4.85 -2.61
CA ALA A 255 10.27 4.70 -1.53
C ALA A 255 10.64 5.57 -0.34
N GLY A 256 9.61 6.08 0.34
CA GLY A 256 9.74 6.96 1.48
C GLY A 256 9.82 6.21 2.81
N ALA A 257 9.74 6.99 3.89
CA ALA A 257 9.76 6.45 5.24
C ALA A 257 8.54 5.58 5.54
N ALA A 258 7.39 5.84 4.91
CA ALA A 258 6.15 5.12 5.20
C ALA A 258 6.25 3.66 4.73
N THR A 259 6.74 3.43 3.52
CA THR A 259 7.04 2.09 3.00
C THR A 259 8.03 1.38 3.92
N TYR A 260 9.10 2.06 4.36
CA TYR A 260 10.09 1.45 5.26
C TYR A 260 9.48 0.98 6.58
N ILE A 261 8.70 1.83 7.24
CA ILE A 261 8.03 1.48 8.50
C ILE A 261 7.00 0.38 8.29
N THR A 262 6.23 0.41 7.20
CA THR A 262 5.26 -0.64 6.85
C THR A 262 5.95 -2.00 6.71
N LEU A 263 7.10 -2.06 6.03
CA LEU A 263 7.89 -3.29 5.90
C LEU A 263 8.46 -3.78 7.24
N LEU A 264 8.86 -2.87 8.12
CA LEU A 264 9.36 -3.21 9.47
C LEU A 264 8.25 -3.70 10.41
N SER A 265 7.04 -3.16 10.27
CA SER A 265 5.88 -3.52 11.09
C SER A 265 5.27 -4.86 10.69
N ASP A 266 5.45 -5.32 9.45
CA ASP A 266 4.92 -6.60 8.99
C ASP A 266 5.65 -7.79 9.68
N PRO A 267 4.95 -8.54 10.55
CA PRO A 267 5.56 -9.59 11.36
C PRO A 267 5.99 -10.82 10.54
N SER A 268 5.62 -10.91 9.25
CA SER A 268 6.09 -11.96 8.35
C SER A 268 7.55 -11.78 7.93
N PHE A 269 8.14 -10.58 8.14
CA PHE A 269 9.53 -10.29 7.84
C PHE A 269 10.50 -10.73 8.95
N ALA A 270 11.57 -11.41 8.55
CA ALA A 270 12.85 -11.40 9.26
C ALA A 270 13.70 -10.24 8.74
N VAL A 271 14.20 -9.39 9.64
CA VAL A 271 14.97 -8.21 9.25
C VAL A 271 16.45 -8.46 9.51
N VAL A 272 17.27 -8.14 8.51
CA VAL A 272 18.73 -8.08 8.63
C VAL A 272 19.21 -6.72 8.15
N ASN A 273 20.13 -6.11 8.90
CA ASN A 273 20.72 -4.83 8.55
C ASN A 273 22.22 -5.01 8.30
N PHE A 274 22.69 -4.48 7.18
CA PHE A 274 24.10 -4.47 6.79
C PHE A 274 24.68 -3.06 6.81
#